data_AF-A0A943C3H4-F1
#
_entry.id   AF-A0A943C3H4-F1
#
_cell.length_a   1.000
_cell.length_b   1.000
_cell.length_c   1.000
_cell.angle_alpha   90.00
_cell.angle_beta   90.00
_cell.angle_gamma   90.00
#
_symmetry.space_group_name_H-M   'P 1'
#
loop_
_entity.id
_entity.type
_entity.pdbx_description
1 polymer ?
#
loop_
_entity_poly.entity_id
_entity_poly.type
_entity_poly.pdbx_seq_one_letter_code
_entity_poly.pdbx_strand_id
1 'polypeptide(L)'
;MQKTERVVRKWMRLFMMLGSLLLLFHGSTVLAKAAEAEVKWKVVTQEINEEQQYVYDGDKPDVTINGVFPDQTGNQWGFVDQGVVKDTESILVPNWNGWWHVVNGWVDWNSGIFDTTSGKYKFTNGKCEFPLNQTVEMSGSNGWYLVNGKADETYTGLAAGKDGIYWMTKGKTDSSKNGLVKDTIGVTANQGIIYLTNGKFNSSMDTVAKIDNAWWKVRNGIVDTTYTGLAKNENGWWYLENGKVRFDYNGVAQNENGFWYVSAGMVDFKYTGFAYGYYFVNSRA
;
A
#
# COMPACT_ATOMS: atom_id res chain seq x y z
N MET A 1 -21.76 -9.63 -46.53
CA MET A 1 -20.67 -10.51 -46.07
C MET A 1 -21.10 -11.20 -44.80
N GLN A 2 -21.56 -12.46 -44.91
CA GLN A 2 -21.88 -13.33 -43.78
C GLN A 2 -20.58 -13.76 -43.08
N LYS A 3 -20.52 -13.68 -41.74
CA LYS A 3 -19.41 -14.20 -40.95
C LYS A 3 -19.67 -15.65 -40.57
N THR A 4 -18.66 -16.45 -40.85
CA THR A 4 -18.55 -17.91 -40.76
C THR A 4 -18.49 -18.39 -39.30
N GLU A 5 -19.29 -19.40 -38.96
CA GLU A 5 -19.18 -20.14 -37.70
C GLU A 5 -17.97 -21.08 -37.73
N ARG A 6 -17.21 -21.11 -36.62
CA ARG A 6 -16.01 -21.93 -36.45
C ARG A 6 -16.32 -23.07 -35.48
N VAL A 7 -16.48 -24.27 -36.00
CA VAL A 7 -16.72 -25.49 -35.22
C VAL A 7 -15.45 -25.93 -34.50
N VAL A 8 -15.48 -26.00 -33.16
CA VAL A 8 -14.39 -26.53 -32.33
C VAL A 8 -14.58 -28.04 -32.18
N ARG A 9 -13.62 -28.85 -32.66
CA ARG A 9 -13.55 -30.29 -32.38
C ARG A 9 -12.54 -30.55 -31.25
N LYS A 10 -12.91 -31.37 -30.26
CA LYS A 10 -11.90 -32.10 -29.46
C LYS A 10 -12.39 -33.48 -28.96
N TRP A 11 -11.92 -34.50 -29.67
CA TRP A 11 -11.43 -35.83 -29.26
C TRP A 11 -12.17 -36.69 -28.22
N MET A 12 -12.53 -37.91 -28.64
CA MET A 12 -12.36 -39.11 -27.80
C MET A 12 -11.88 -40.28 -28.67
N ARG A 13 -10.73 -40.87 -28.30
CA ARG A 13 -10.14 -42.06 -28.94
C ARG A 13 -10.71 -43.31 -28.29
N LEU A 14 -11.09 -44.33 -29.08
CA LEU A 14 -11.00 -45.73 -28.65
C LEU A 14 -10.70 -46.65 -29.85
N PHE A 15 -9.72 -47.53 -29.63
CA PHE A 15 -9.19 -48.55 -30.55
C PHE A 15 -10.10 -49.78 -30.63
N MET A 16 -10.25 -50.42 -31.80
CA MET A 16 -10.01 -51.86 -31.98
C MET A 16 -10.02 -52.30 -33.47
N MET A 17 -9.21 -53.32 -33.75
CA MET A 17 -8.75 -53.82 -35.05
C MET A 17 -9.73 -54.79 -35.77
N LEU A 18 -9.57 -54.84 -37.11
CA LEU A 18 -9.67 -55.96 -38.07
C LEU A 18 -10.79 -57.01 -37.99
N GLY A 19 -11.42 -57.25 -39.16
CA GLY A 19 -12.04 -58.53 -39.48
C GLY A 19 -13.09 -58.44 -40.60
N SER A 20 -12.67 -58.56 -41.86
CA SER A 20 -13.58 -58.81 -42.98
C SER A 20 -13.99 -60.29 -42.97
N LEU A 21 -15.28 -60.59 -42.79
CA LEU A 21 -15.85 -61.84 -43.29
C LEU A 21 -17.34 -61.64 -43.62
N LEU A 22 -17.65 -61.83 -44.90
CA LEU A 22 -18.97 -61.73 -45.49
C LEU A 22 -19.71 -63.06 -45.25
N LEU A 23 -20.84 -63.03 -44.54
CA LEU A 23 -21.83 -64.11 -44.53
C LEU A 23 -23.23 -63.50 -44.66
N LEU A 24 -23.87 -63.76 -45.80
CA LEU A 24 -25.23 -63.34 -46.14
C LEU A 24 -26.25 -64.20 -45.38
N PHE A 25 -27.05 -63.57 -44.53
CA PHE A 25 -28.35 -64.10 -44.12
C PHE A 25 -29.44 -63.09 -44.51
N HIS A 26 -30.40 -63.57 -45.31
CA HIS A 26 -31.58 -62.82 -45.71
C HIS A 26 -32.57 -62.79 -44.55
N GLY A 27 -32.60 -61.68 -43.82
CA GLY A 27 -33.71 -61.27 -42.97
C GLY A 27 -33.99 -59.81 -43.25
N SER A 28 -35.20 -59.49 -43.73
CA SER A 28 -35.63 -58.11 -43.95
C SER A 28 -35.80 -57.41 -42.60
N THR A 29 -34.71 -56.90 -42.03
CA THR A 29 -34.78 -55.98 -40.90
C THR A 29 -35.11 -54.61 -41.44
N VAL A 30 -36.35 -54.15 -41.25
CA VAL A 30 -36.63 -52.71 -41.27
C VAL A 30 -36.00 -52.16 -39.99
N LEU A 31 -34.79 -51.62 -40.10
CA LEU A 31 -34.20 -50.85 -39.01
C LEU A 31 -35.04 -49.58 -38.86
N ALA A 32 -35.94 -49.56 -37.88
CA ALA A 32 -36.60 -48.33 -37.47
C ALA A 32 -35.51 -47.39 -36.92
N LYS A 33 -35.12 -46.40 -37.71
CA LYS A 33 -34.24 -45.34 -37.25
C LYS A 33 -35.06 -44.48 -36.29
N ALA A 34 -34.71 -44.50 -35.00
CA ALA A 34 -35.32 -43.59 -34.04
C ALA A 34 -35.16 -42.15 -34.56
N ALA A 35 -36.24 -41.37 -34.55
CA ALA A 35 -36.15 -39.96 -34.89
C ALA A 35 -35.17 -39.29 -33.92
N GLU A 36 -34.07 -38.77 -34.44
CA GLU A 36 -33.14 -37.98 -33.62
C GLU A 36 -33.90 -36.73 -33.17
N ALA A 37 -34.15 -36.62 -31.86
CA ALA A 37 -34.76 -35.42 -31.30
C ALA A 37 -33.82 -34.24 -31.52
N GLU A 38 -34.27 -33.24 -32.27
CA GLU A 38 -33.50 -32.03 -32.51
C GLU A 38 -33.57 -31.16 -31.24
N VAL A 39 -32.47 -31.14 -30.47
CA VAL A 39 -32.35 -30.27 -29.30
C VAL A 39 -31.79 -28.92 -29.74
N LYS A 40 -32.64 -27.88 -29.72
CA LYS A 40 -32.19 -26.49 -29.89
C LYS A 40 -31.65 -25.98 -28.57
N TRP A 41 -30.33 -26.02 -28.44
CA TRP A 41 -29.63 -25.32 -27.37
C TRP A 41 -29.59 -23.83 -27.67
N LYS A 42 -30.10 -23.01 -26.75
CA LYS A 42 -29.89 -21.56 -26.77
C LYS A 42 -29.06 -21.15 -25.57
N VAL A 43 -28.18 -20.18 -25.75
CA VAL A 43 -27.44 -19.57 -24.64
C VAL A 43 -28.38 -18.66 -23.88
N VAL A 44 -28.49 -18.85 -22.57
CA VAL A 44 -29.22 -17.93 -21.68
C VAL A 44 -28.23 -16.92 -21.14
N THR A 45 -28.46 -15.63 -21.41
CA THR A 45 -27.64 -14.53 -20.87
C THR A 45 -28.17 -14.09 -19.51
N GLN A 46 -27.27 -13.51 -18.72
CA GLN A 46 -27.50 -12.97 -17.37
C GLN A 46 -26.77 -11.64 -17.28
N GLU A 47 -27.50 -10.56 -17.44
CA GLU A 47 -26.93 -9.22 -17.67
C GLU A 47 -27.90 -8.11 -17.26
N ILE A 48 -27.40 -6.89 -17.17
CA ILE A 48 -28.20 -5.67 -17.02
C ILE A 48 -28.64 -5.20 -18.41
N ASN A 49 -29.94 -5.05 -18.63
CA ASN A 49 -30.51 -4.56 -19.90
C ASN A 49 -30.50 -3.02 -20.01
N GLU A 50 -30.98 -2.50 -21.15
CA GLU A 50 -31.07 -1.06 -21.42
C GLU A 50 -32.02 -0.31 -20.46
N GLU A 51 -32.98 -1.02 -19.84
CA GLU A 51 -33.86 -0.49 -18.79
C GLU A 51 -33.23 -0.53 -17.39
N GLN A 52 -31.95 -0.87 -17.30
CA GLN A 52 -31.19 -1.01 -16.05
C GLN A 52 -31.76 -2.06 -15.09
N GLN A 53 -32.34 -3.13 -15.64
CA GLN A 53 -32.83 -4.27 -14.89
C GLN A 53 -31.91 -5.46 -15.11
N TYR A 54 -31.67 -6.23 -14.05
CA TYR A 54 -31.01 -7.52 -14.20
C TYR A 54 -32.00 -8.55 -14.73
N VAL A 55 -31.67 -9.13 -15.88
CA VAL A 55 -32.57 -10.01 -16.62
C VAL A 55 -31.91 -11.35 -16.94
N TYR A 56 -32.73 -12.40 -17.01
CA TYR A 56 -32.38 -13.61 -17.74
C TYR A 56 -32.87 -13.51 -19.18
N ASP A 57 -32.04 -13.90 -20.14
CA ASP A 57 -32.47 -14.09 -21.54
C ASP A 57 -33.09 -12.80 -22.13
N GLY A 58 -32.55 -11.63 -21.76
CA GLY A 58 -32.91 -10.30 -22.27
C GLY A 58 -34.16 -9.65 -21.64
N ASP A 59 -35.17 -10.43 -21.29
CA ASP A 59 -36.52 -9.88 -21.08
C ASP A 59 -37.19 -10.29 -19.76
N LYS A 60 -36.50 -11.06 -18.89
CA LYS A 60 -37.08 -11.57 -17.64
C LYS A 60 -36.38 -10.99 -16.40
N PRO A 61 -36.93 -9.93 -15.79
CA PRO A 61 -36.36 -9.33 -14.59
C PRO A 61 -36.29 -10.31 -13.42
N ASP A 62 -35.18 -10.31 -12.71
CA ASP A 62 -35.02 -11.03 -11.43
C ASP A 62 -34.91 -10.04 -10.28
N VAL A 63 -36.03 -9.80 -9.61
CA VAL A 63 -36.12 -8.87 -8.48
C VAL A 63 -35.46 -9.37 -7.20
N THR A 64 -34.97 -10.61 -7.17
CA THR A 64 -34.34 -11.20 -5.97
C THR A 64 -32.83 -10.97 -5.94
N ILE A 65 -32.25 -10.54 -7.05
CA ILE A 65 -30.80 -10.43 -7.19
C ILE A 65 -30.27 -9.13 -6.58
N ASN A 66 -29.13 -9.25 -5.91
CA ASN A 66 -28.39 -8.13 -5.34
C ASN A 66 -26.88 -8.35 -5.57
N GLY A 67 -26.15 -7.30 -5.95
CA GLY A 67 -24.70 -7.37 -6.16
C GLY A 67 -24.25 -6.64 -7.43
N VAL A 68 -23.00 -6.90 -7.83
CA VAL A 68 -22.39 -6.27 -9.01
C VAL A 68 -22.37 -7.24 -10.20
N PHE A 69 -22.97 -6.84 -11.32
CA PHE A 69 -23.16 -7.67 -12.51
C PHE A 69 -22.81 -6.93 -13.81
N PRO A 70 -22.37 -7.63 -14.87
CA PRO A 70 -22.08 -7.01 -16.17
C PRO A 70 -23.35 -6.53 -16.88
N ASP A 71 -23.20 -5.48 -17.67
CA ASP A 71 -24.13 -5.03 -18.69
C ASP A 71 -24.06 -5.90 -19.96
N GLN A 72 -24.93 -5.63 -20.93
CA GLN A 72 -24.97 -6.34 -22.21
C GLN A 72 -23.66 -6.25 -23.01
N THR A 73 -22.84 -5.22 -22.78
CA THR A 73 -21.54 -5.07 -23.47
C THR A 73 -20.43 -5.88 -22.79
N GLY A 74 -20.62 -6.26 -21.52
CA GLY A 74 -19.61 -6.87 -20.65
C GLY A 74 -18.51 -5.91 -20.20
N ASN A 75 -18.54 -4.65 -20.67
CA ASN A 75 -17.50 -3.64 -20.39
C ASN A 75 -17.82 -2.80 -19.16
N GLN A 76 -19.06 -2.81 -18.68
CA GLN A 76 -19.47 -2.03 -17.52
C GLN A 76 -20.28 -2.90 -16.57
N TRP A 77 -20.04 -2.76 -15.26
CA TRP A 77 -20.72 -3.56 -14.27
C TRP A 77 -21.57 -2.64 -13.38
N GLY A 78 -22.84 -2.97 -13.19
CA GLY A 78 -23.78 -2.19 -12.39
C GLY A 78 -24.05 -2.83 -11.04
N PHE A 79 -24.26 -1.99 -10.02
CA PHE A 79 -24.77 -2.41 -8.73
C PHE A 79 -26.28 -2.56 -8.80
N VAL A 80 -26.72 -3.80 -8.76
CA VAL A 80 -28.12 -4.20 -8.77
C VAL A 80 -28.57 -4.43 -7.33
N ASP A 81 -29.70 -3.85 -6.97
CA ASP A 81 -30.41 -4.11 -5.73
C ASP A 81 -31.90 -4.28 -6.04
N GLN A 82 -32.45 -5.39 -5.60
CA GLN A 82 -33.80 -5.85 -5.94
C GLN A 82 -34.06 -5.92 -7.45
N GLY A 83 -33.08 -6.38 -8.22
CA GLY A 83 -33.19 -6.54 -9.69
C GLY A 83 -33.05 -5.28 -10.53
N VAL A 84 -32.77 -4.13 -9.92
CA VAL A 84 -32.60 -2.85 -10.65
C VAL A 84 -31.26 -2.21 -10.29
N VAL A 85 -30.59 -1.60 -11.25
CA VAL A 85 -29.42 -0.77 -10.95
C VAL A 85 -29.86 0.40 -10.06
N LYS A 86 -29.14 0.62 -8.97
CA LYS A 86 -29.39 1.74 -8.07
C LYS A 86 -28.34 2.81 -8.26
N ASP A 87 -28.76 4.05 -8.41
CA ASP A 87 -27.87 5.18 -8.20
C ASP A 87 -27.36 5.19 -6.76
N THR A 88 -26.06 5.44 -6.62
CA THR A 88 -25.38 5.42 -5.32
C THR A 88 -24.41 6.59 -5.23
N GLU A 89 -24.09 6.98 -4.00
CA GLU A 89 -22.82 7.67 -3.72
C GLU A 89 -21.62 6.74 -4.03
N SER A 90 -20.44 7.10 -3.54
CA SER A 90 -19.27 6.21 -3.57
C SER A 90 -19.39 5.11 -2.51
N ILE A 91 -19.56 3.86 -2.93
CA ILE A 91 -19.76 2.72 -2.03
C ILE A 91 -18.82 1.55 -2.37
N LEU A 92 -18.68 0.63 -1.41
CA LEU A 92 -17.93 -0.62 -1.54
C LEU A 92 -18.89 -1.80 -1.59
N VAL A 93 -18.94 -2.54 -2.70
CA VAL A 93 -19.94 -3.60 -2.92
C VAL A 93 -19.26 -4.95 -3.22
N PRO A 94 -19.64 -6.05 -2.55
CA PRO A 94 -19.08 -7.37 -2.81
C PRO A 94 -19.77 -8.09 -3.97
N ASN A 95 -19.02 -8.98 -4.62
CA ASN A 95 -19.51 -10.14 -5.36
C ASN A 95 -18.54 -11.32 -5.19
N TRP A 96 -18.79 -12.43 -5.88
CA TRP A 96 -17.94 -13.63 -5.80
C TRP A 96 -16.48 -13.40 -6.25
N ASN A 97 -16.21 -12.33 -6.98
CA ASN A 97 -14.87 -11.95 -7.43
C ASN A 97 -14.15 -10.98 -6.48
N GLY A 98 -14.81 -10.45 -5.46
CA GLY A 98 -14.23 -9.51 -4.51
C GLY A 98 -15.11 -8.29 -4.27
N TRP A 99 -14.50 -7.20 -3.82
CA TRP A 99 -15.20 -5.96 -3.52
C TRP A 99 -14.88 -4.89 -4.54
N TRP A 100 -15.89 -4.13 -4.95
CA TRP A 100 -15.82 -3.19 -6.06
C TRP A 100 -16.19 -1.78 -5.62
N HIS A 101 -15.49 -0.80 -6.18
CA HIS A 101 -15.85 0.61 -6.07
C HIS A 101 -17.01 0.90 -7.00
N VAL A 102 -18.13 1.38 -6.44
CA VAL A 102 -19.32 1.74 -7.23
C VAL A 102 -19.66 3.19 -6.96
N VAL A 103 -19.93 3.94 -8.03
CA VAL A 103 -20.35 5.34 -8.01
C VAL A 103 -21.46 5.53 -9.04
N ASN A 104 -22.54 6.21 -8.66
CA ASN A 104 -23.72 6.42 -9.53
C ASN A 104 -24.24 5.09 -10.10
N GLY A 105 -24.24 4.03 -9.28
CA GLY A 105 -24.74 2.72 -9.67
C GLY A 105 -23.84 1.86 -10.55
N TRP A 106 -22.67 2.35 -10.96
CA TRP A 106 -21.75 1.60 -11.82
C TRP A 106 -20.38 1.45 -11.18
N VAL A 107 -19.69 0.35 -11.52
CA VAL A 107 -18.30 0.15 -11.12
C VAL A 107 -17.45 1.27 -11.70
N ASP A 108 -16.74 1.97 -10.81
CA ASP A 108 -15.69 2.90 -11.18
C ASP A 108 -14.39 2.10 -11.36
N TRP A 109 -13.90 2.02 -12.60
CA TRP A 109 -12.70 1.27 -12.94
C TRP A 109 -11.39 1.99 -12.61
N ASN A 110 -11.45 3.19 -12.04
CA ASN A 110 -10.25 3.93 -11.67
C ASN A 110 -9.45 3.20 -10.58
N SER A 111 -8.12 3.39 -10.61
CA SER A 111 -7.22 2.95 -9.55
C SER A 111 -6.86 4.13 -8.67
N GLY A 112 -6.79 3.93 -7.36
CA GLY A 112 -6.49 4.99 -6.42
C GLY A 112 -6.96 4.70 -5.01
N ILE A 113 -6.91 5.71 -4.16
CA ILE A 113 -7.45 5.69 -2.81
C ILE A 113 -8.67 6.61 -2.79
N PHE A 114 -9.85 6.05 -2.57
CA PHE A 114 -11.12 6.78 -2.67
C PHE A 114 -11.91 6.68 -1.37
N ASP A 115 -12.61 7.77 -1.04
CA ASP A 115 -13.62 7.78 0.01
C ASP A 115 -14.85 6.99 -0.45
N THR A 116 -15.37 6.15 0.44
CA THR A 116 -16.68 5.53 0.32
C THR A 116 -17.50 5.86 1.56
N THR A 117 -18.81 5.62 1.51
CA THR A 117 -19.70 5.76 2.69
C THR A 117 -19.26 4.92 3.89
N SER A 118 -18.48 3.86 3.67
CA SER A 118 -17.99 2.96 4.72
C SER A 118 -16.53 3.23 5.16
N GLY A 119 -15.90 4.26 4.59
CA GLY A 119 -14.51 4.64 4.83
C GLY A 119 -13.68 4.72 3.55
N LYS A 120 -12.39 4.96 3.70
CA LYS A 120 -11.46 5.17 2.60
C LYS A 120 -10.69 3.89 2.25
N TYR A 121 -10.69 3.49 0.98
CA TYR A 121 -10.11 2.23 0.53
C TYR A 121 -9.21 2.42 -0.70
N LYS A 122 -8.25 1.52 -0.85
CA LYS A 122 -7.44 1.38 -2.06
C LYS A 122 -8.15 0.47 -3.07
N PHE A 123 -8.21 0.93 -4.31
CA PHE A 123 -8.75 0.21 -5.44
C PHE A 123 -7.73 0.14 -6.57
N THR A 124 -7.70 -0.99 -7.25
CA THR A 124 -6.94 -1.21 -8.48
C THR A 124 -7.89 -1.75 -9.53
N ASN A 125 -8.05 -1.01 -10.63
CA ASN A 125 -9.03 -1.28 -11.68
C ASN A 125 -10.44 -1.51 -11.11
N GLY A 126 -10.88 -0.60 -10.22
CA GLY A 126 -12.18 -0.67 -9.54
C GLY A 126 -12.33 -1.76 -8.46
N LYS A 127 -11.37 -2.67 -8.33
CA LYS A 127 -11.40 -3.74 -7.33
C LYS A 127 -10.64 -3.34 -6.08
N CYS A 128 -11.24 -3.50 -4.92
CA CYS A 128 -10.59 -3.23 -3.65
C CYS A 128 -9.50 -4.26 -3.37
N GLU A 129 -8.30 -3.78 -3.01
CA GLU A 129 -7.19 -4.64 -2.64
C GLU A 129 -7.16 -4.87 -1.13
N PHE A 130 -7.13 -6.12 -0.69
CA PHE A 130 -6.91 -6.48 0.71
C PHE A 130 -5.52 -7.12 0.86
N PRO A 131 -4.41 -6.36 0.76
CA PRO A 131 -3.09 -6.94 0.95
C PRO A 131 -2.93 -7.46 2.38
N LEU A 132 -2.16 -8.54 2.53
CA LEU A 132 -1.85 -9.15 3.84
C LEU A 132 -1.05 -8.22 4.77
N ASN A 133 -0.42 -7.16 4.24
CA ASN A 133 0.52 -6.33 4.97
C ASN A 133 -0.02 -4.93 5.21
N GLN A 134 0.27 -4.40 6.40
CA GLN A 134 0.03 -3.00 6.76
C GLN A 134 1.13 -2.16 6.11
N THR A 135 0.77 -1.14 5.33
CA THR A 135 1.74 -0.33 4.58
C THR A 135 1.23 1.09 4.38
N VAL A 136 2.16 2.03 4.22
CA VAL A 136 1.84 3.34 3.67
C VAL A 136 1.72 3.23 2.16
N GLU A 137 0.62 3.72 1.61
CA GLU A 137 0.41 3.87 0.17
C GLU A 137 0.31 5.35 -0.18
N MET A 138 1.16 5.78 -1.11
CA MET A 138 1.25 7.18 -1.52
C MET A 138 0.24 7.47 -2.64
N SER A 139 -0.45 8.60 -2.52
CA SER A 139 -1.30 9.21 -3.53
C SER A 139 -0.84 10.65 -3.73
N GLY A 140 0.04 10.85 -4.71
CA GLY A 140 0.75 12.11 -4.90
C GLY A 140 1.68 12.41 -3.71
N SER A 141 1.53 13.59 -3.10
CA SER A 141 2.33 14.02 -1.93
C SER A 141 1.78 13.55 -0.57
N ASN A 142 0.59 12.92 -0.56
CA ASN A 142 -0.04 12.42 0.66
C ASN A 142 -0.02 10.90 0.66
N GLY A 143 0.33 10.26 1.78
CA GLY A 143 0.20 8.82 1.97
C GLY A 143 -0.83 8.46 3.04
N TRP A 144 -1.42 7.28 2.90
CA TRP A 144 -2.34 6.69 3.87
C TRP A 144 -1.80 5.38 4.42
N TYR A 145 -1.93 5.19 5.74
CA TYR A 145 -1.66 3.94 6.41
C TYR A 145 -2.83 2.99 6.20
N LEU A 146 -2.60 1.90 5.47
CA LEU A 146 -3.63 0.94 5.13
C LEU A 146 -3.52 -0.33 5.98
N VAL A 147 -4.67 -0.79 6.47
CA VAL A 147 -4.85 -2.09 7.11
C VAL A 147 -5.92 -2.84 6.32
N ASN A 148 -5.55 -3.97 5.70
CA ASN A 148 -6.44 -4.74 4.84
C ASN A 148 -7.14 -3.86 3.78
N GLY A 149 -6.39 -3.02 3.06
CA GLY A 149 -6.94 -2.18 2.00
C GLY A 149 -7.69 -0.91 2.43
N LYS A 150 -8.04 -0.82 3.72
CA LYS A 150 -8.74 0.32 4.31
C LYS A 150 -7.77 1.26 5.00
N ALA A 151 -7.96 2.57 4.86
CA ALA A 151 -7.21 3.54 5.63
C ALA A 151 -7.58 3.44 7.13
N ASP A 152 -6.59 3.25 7.98
CA ASP A 152 -6.77 3.32 9.44
C ASP A 152 -6.49 4.75 9.91
N GLU A 153 -7.56 5.54 9.99
CA GLU A 153 -7.52 6.95 10.41
C GLU A 153 -7.21 7.14 11.91
N THR A 154 -7.10 6.06 12.68
CA THR A 154 -6.73 6.13 14.10
C THR A 154 -5.23 5.99 14.32
N TYR A 155 -4.51 5.43 13.34
CA TYR A 155 -3.10 5.13 13.46
C TYR A 155 -2.23 6.38 13.56
N THR A 156 -1.33 6.43 14.54
CA THR A 156 -0.30 7.48 14.68
C THR A 156 1.00 6.83 15.10
N GLY A 157 2.07 7.03 14.32
CA GLY A 157 3.35 6.37 14.54
C GLY A 157 4.16 6.17 13.26
N LEU A 158 5.24 5.39 13.36
CA LEU A 158 6.08 5.07 12.23
C LEU A 158 5.47 3.96 11.38
N ALA A 159 5.44 4.13 10.06
CA ALA A 159 5.00 3.08 9.15
C ALA A 159 5.94 2.98 7.93
N ALA A 160 6.17 1.75 7.48
CA ALA A 160 6.91 1.49 6.25
C ALA A 160 6.01 1.71 5.03
N GLY A 161 6.55 2.36 4.02
CA GLY A 161 6.01 2.44 2.67
C GLY A 161 7.04 1.96 1.66
N LYS A 162 6.63 1.87 0.39
CA LYS A 162 7.48 1.36 -0.70
C LYS A 162 8.81 2.10 -0.86
N ASP A 163 8.83 3.39 -0.58
CA ASP A 163 9.97 4.28 -0.84
C ASP A 163 10.55 4.90 0.44
N GLY A 164 10.20 4.37 1.61
CA GLY A 164 10.81 4.77 2.88
C GLY A 164 9.92 4.55 4.10
N ILE A 165 10.34 5.13 5.22
CA ILE A 165 9.63 5.07 6.50
C ILE A 165 9.07 6.45 6.80
N TYR A 166 7.79 6.49 7.14
CA TYR A 166 7.01 7.72 7.33
C TYR A 166 6.48 7.81 8.75
N TRP A 167 6.36 9.04 9.25
CA TRP A 167 5.52 9.33 10.39
C TRP A 167 4.09 9.59 9.93
N MET A 168 3.17 8.89 10.57
CA MET A 168 1.74 8.98 10.33
C MET A 168 1.08 9.68 11.50
N THR A 169 0.11 10.54 11.21
CA THR A 169 -0.79 11.16 12.17
C THR A 169 -2.22 10.93 11.67
N LYS A 170 -3.05 10.26 12.47
CA LYS A 170 -4.43 9.89 12.12
C LYS A 170 -4.55 9.22 10.74
N GLY A 171 -3.70 8.23 10.51
CA GLY A 171 -3.65 7.44 9.27
C GLY A 171 -3.00 8.15 8.08
N LYS A 172 -2.61 9.42 8.17
CA LYS A 172 -2.05 10.20 7.06
C LYS A 172 -0.57 10.52 7.29
N THR A 173 0.23 10.56 6.22
CA THR A 173 1.62 11.05 6.29
C THR A 173 1.65 12.48 6.83
N ASP A 174 2.48 12.72 7.83
CA ASP A 174 2.61 14.02 8.49
C ASP A 174 4.00 14.60 8.27
N SER A 175 4.09 15.47 7.25
CA SER A 175 5.33 16.13 6.88
C SER A 175 5.79 17.21 7.87
N SER A 176 4.96 17.58 8.85
CA SER A 176 5.36 18.54 9.89
C SER A 176 6.27 17.89 10.94
N LYS A 177 6.23 16.56 11.05
CA LYS A 177 7.04 15.83 12.02
C LYS A 177 8.51 15.86 11.65
N ASN A 178 9.32 16.51 12.48
CA ASN A 178 10.76 16.60 12.34
C ASN A 178 11.45 16.23 13.65
N GLY A 179 12.72 15.83 13.56
CA GLY A 179 13.54 15.49 14.72
C GLY A 179 13.45 14.02 15.10
N LEU A 180 13.85 13.73 16.34
CA LEU A 180 14.00 12.37 16.84
C LEU A 180 12.67 11.73 17.23
N VAL A 181 12.51 10.46 16.88
CA VAL A 181 11.39 9.61 17.28
C VAL A 181 11.89 8.21 17.64
N LYS A 182 11.22 7.56 18.59
CA LYS A 182 11.53 6.16 18.93
C LYS A 182 11.13 5.25 17.77
N ASP A 183 11.99 4.30 17.44
CA ASP A 183 11.74 3.29 16.43
C ASP A 183 10.78 2.22 16.99
N THR A 184 9.53 2.25 16.52
CA THR A 184 8.47 1.33 16.95
C THR A 184 8.24 0.17 15.96
N ILE A 185 8.93 0.17 14.82
CA ILE A 185 8.70 -0.79 13.73
C ILE A 185 9.93 -1.63 13.40
N GLY A 186 11.02 -1.46 14.15
CA GLY A 186 12.23 -2.28 14.01
C GLY A 186 13.08 -1.89 12.80
N VAL A 187 13.14 -0.61 12.46
CA VAL A 187 14.08 -0.07 11.46
C VAL A 187 15.53 -0.34 11.87
N THR A 188 15.80 -0.31 13.17
CA THR A 188 17.11 -0.49 13.78
C THR A 188 17.17 -1.81 14.54
N ALA A 189 18.37 -2.39 14.67
CA ALA A 189 18.58 -3.70 15.29
C ALA A 189 18.10 -3.82 16.76
N ASN A 190 17.83 -2.69 17.44
CA ASN A 190 17.45 -2.65 18.86
C ASN A 190 16.33 -1.64 19.16
N GLN A 191 15.46 -1.29 18.20
CA GLN A 191 14.39 -0.30 18.42
C GLN A 191 14.91 1.02 19.02
N GLY A 192 15.98 1.54 18.41
CA GLY A 192 16.64 2.76 18.82
C GLY A 192 15.81 4.02 18.54
N ILE A 193 16.50 5.13 18.28
CA ILE A 193 15.85 6.42 18.00
C ILE A 193 16.33 6.88 16.63
N ILE A 194 15.38 7.20 15.76
CA ILE A 194 15.64 7.64 14.39
C ILE A 194 15.27 9.11 14.21
N TYR A 195 15.87 9.74 13.21
CA TYR A 195 15.66 11.14 12.87
C TYR A 195 14.78 11.28 11.64
N LEU A 196 13.75 12.11 11.74
CA LEU A 196 12.85 12.45 10.65
C LEU A 196 13.12 13.84 10.10
N THR A 197 13.03 13.96 8.78
CA THR A 197 12.96 15.24 8.07
C THR A 197 11.71 15.23 7.21
N ASN A 198 10.87 16.25 7.34
CA ASN A 198 9.59 16.37 6.66
C ASN A 198 8.73 15.10 6.77
N GLY A 199 8.64 14.52 7.96
CA GLY A 199 7.85 13.32 8.23
C GLY A 199 8.45 12.01 7.73
N LYS A 200 9.65 12.02 7.11
CA LYS A 200 10.29 10.82 6.54
C LYS A 200 11.61 10.52 7.23
N PHE A 201 11.93 9.25 7.42
CA PHE A 201 13.24 8.83 7.94
C PHE A 201 14.36 9.38 7.06
N ASN A 202 15.30 10.09 7.68
CA ASN A 202 16.41 10.72 7.00
C ASN A 202 17.73 10.04 7.38
N SER A 203 18.12 9.04 6.59
CA SER A 203 19.35 8.28 6.80
C SER A 203 20.64 9.04 6.52
N SER A 204 20.59 10.26 5.97
CA SER A 204 21.78 11.10 5.76
C SER A 204 22.00 12.12 6.87
N MET A 205 21.10 12.18 7.87
CA MET A 205 21.21 13.15 8.94
C MET A 205 22.40 12.86 9.87
N ASP A 206 23.27 13.86 10.04
CA ASP A 206 24.38 13.86 10.98
C ASP A 206 24.35 15.20 11.75
N THR A 207 23.89 15.16 13.00
CA THR A 207 23.65 16.37 13.82
C THR A 207 23.64 16.04 15.31
N VAL A 208 23.33 17.02 16.15
CA VAL A 208 22.94 16.86 17.55
C VAL A 208 21.48 17.28 17.69
N ALA A 209 20.61 16.35 18.10
CA ALA A 209 19.17 16.57 18.13
C ALA A 209 18.54 16.22 19.47
N LYS A 210 17.43 16.88 19.79
CA LYS A 210 16.72 16.70 21.06
C LYS A 210 15.61 15.66 20.93
N ILE A 211 15.46 14.83 21.94
CA ILE A 211 14.25 14.06 22.24
C ILE A 211 13.98 14.13 23.74
N ASP A 212 12.71 14.29 24.11
CA ASP A 212 12.27 14.54 25.47
C ASP A 212 13.04 15.72 26.08
N ASN A 213 13.95 15.45 27.03
CA ASN A 213 14.78 16.45 27.71
C ASN A 213 16.29 16.22 27.54
N ALA A 214 16.70 15.45 26.53
CA ALA A 214 18.10 15.15 26.27
C ALA A 214 18.47 15.41 24.80
N TRP A 215 19.71 15.84 24.60
CA TRP A 215 20.29 16.04 23.27
C TRP A 215 21.27 14.91 22.97
N TRP A 216 21.14 14.34 21.79
CA TRP A 216 21.87 13.14 21.39
C TRP A 216 22.60 13.33 20.06
N LYS A 217 23.73 12.66 19.92
CA LYS A 217 24.41 12.48 18.64
C LYS A 217 23.50 11.69 17.72
N VAL A 218 23.31 12.21 16.51
CA VAL A 218 22.69 11.50 15.40
C VAL A 218 23.74 11.25 14.34
N ARG A 219 23.85 10.01 13.87
CA ARG A 219 24.72 9.61 12.75
C ARG A 219 23.93 8.69 11.84
N ASN A 220 23.95 8.97 10.54
CA ASN A 220 23.15 8.24 9.53
C ASN A 220 21.65 8.16 9.89
N GLY A 221 21.11 9.24 10.46
CA GLY A 221 19.72 9.31 10.89
C GLY A 221 19.38 8.53 12.16
N ILE A 222 20.34 7.92 12.84
CA ILE A 222 20.11 7.11 14.04
C ILE A 222 20.88 7.70 15.22
N VAL A 223 20.34 7.63 16.43
CA VAL A 223 21.07 8.02 17.63
C VAL A 223 22.28 7.11 17.84
N ASP A 224 23.46 7.73 17.97
CA ASP A 224 24.73 7.05 18.22
C ASP A 224 25.13 7.18 19.69
N THR A 225 24.83 6.16 20.49
CA THR A 225 25.12 6.12 21.92
C THR A 225 26.59 5.83 22.25
N THR A 226 27.43 5.60 21.24
CA THR A 226 28.87 5.32 21.42
C THR A 226 29.74 6.54 21.23
N TYR A 227 29.17 7.65 20.77
CA TYR A 227 29.91 8.85 20.42
C TYR A 227 30.36 9.65 21.64
N THR A 228 31.67 9.91 21.74
CA THR A 228 32.25 10.86 22.70
C THR A 228 33.13 11.84 21.94
N GLY A 229 32.91 13.14 22.12
CA GLY A 229 33.62 14.19 21.39
C GLY A 229 32.75 15.42 21.10
N LEU A 230 33.22 16.26 20.17
CA LEU A 230 32.52 17.47 19.77
C LEU A 230 31.66 17.26 18.53
N ALA A 231 30.36 17.46 18.64
CA ALA A 231 29.43 17.44 17.52
C ALA A 231 28.60 18.73 17.45
N LYS A 232 28.19 19.11 16.24
CA LYS A 232 27.45 20.36 16.01
C LYS A 232 25.98 20.16 15.67
N ASN A 233 25.20 21.18 15.99
CA ASN A 233 23.90 21.47 15.38
C ASN A 233 23.84 22.96 15.00
N GLU A 234 22.66 23.47 14.67
CA GLU A 234 22.46 24.88 14.30
C GLU A 234 22.82 25.88 15.42
N ASN A 235 22.84 25.43 16.67
CA ASN A 235 23.11 26.29 17.84
C ASN A 235 24.60 26.35 18.20
N GLY A 236 25.43 25.48 17.62
CA GLY A 236 26.88 25.46 17.88
C GLY A 236 27.44 24.05 18.03
N TRP A 237 28.64 23.99 18.61
CA TRP A 237 29.36 22.75 18.91
C TRP A 237 29.20 22.38 20.38
N TRP A 238 28.84 21.13 20.61
CA TRP A 238 28.55 20.58 21.93
C TRP A 238 29.53 19.47 22.26
N TYR A 239 29.90 19.34 23.53
CA TYR A 239 30.59 18.16 24.03
C TYR A 239 29.58 17.07 24.39
N LEU A 240 29.81 15.88 23.85
CA LEU A 240 28.99 14.70 24.08
C LEU A 240 29.82 13.60 24.72
N GLU A 241 29.17 12.83 25.58
CA GLU A 241 29.71 11.61 26.19
C GLU A 241 28.62 10.53 26.12
N ASN A 242 28.98 9.33 25.63
CA ASN A 242 28.05 8.22 25.38
C ASN A 242 26.83 8.66 24.54
N GLY A 243 27.11 9.44 23.51
CA GLY A 243 26.12 9.99 22.59
C GLY A 243 25.28 11.13 23.14
N LYS A 244 25.41 11.53 24.40
CA LYS A 244 24.54 12.54 25.04
C LYS A 244 25.31 13.83 25.32
N VAL A 245 24.69 14.99 25.08
CA VAL A 245 25.28 16.30 25.43
C VAL A 245 25.45 16.42 26.94
N ARG A 246 26.62 16.90 27.36
CA ARG A 246 26.95 17.20 28.75
C ARG A 246 27.02 18.70 29.02
N PHE A 247 25.89 19.28 29.42
CA PHE A 247 25.77 20.71 29.74
C PHE A 247 26.58 21.14 30.98
N ASP A 248 27.03 20.20 31.80
CA ASP A 248 27.86 20.43 32.97
C ASP A 248 29.37 20.40 32.66
N TYR A 249 29.76 20.05 31.43
CA TYR A 249 31.15 19.92 31.05
C TYR A 249 31.83 21.29 30.88
N ASN A 250 32.93 21.50 31.61
CA ASN A 250 33.85 22.60 31.43
C ASN A 250 35.24 22.01 31.26
N GLY A 251 35.92 22.32 30.16
CA GLY A 251 37.14 21.60 29.82
C GLY A 251 37.66 21.89 28.43
N VAL A 252 38.54 21.00 27.97
CA VAL A 252 39.07 20.99 26.61
C VAL A 252 38.52 19.78 25.90
N ALA A 253 38.06 19.93 24.66
CA ALA A 253 37.67 18.82 23.83
C ALA A 253 38.30 18.92 22.45
N GLN A 254 38.64 17.79 21.86
CA GLN A 254 39.31 17.71 20.57
C GLN A 254 38.34 17.33 19.45
N ASN A 255 38.52 17.93 18.29
CA ASN A 255 38.00 17.41 17.01
C ASN A 255 39.13 17.44 15.95
N GLU A 256 38.79 17.20 14.69
CA GLU A 256 39.74 17.17 13.58
C GLU A 256 40.47 18.51 13.37
N ASN A 257 39.92 19.61 13.90
CA ASN A 257 40.47 20.96 13.76
C ASN A 257 41.35 21.39 14.95
N GLY A 258 41.51 20.55 15.97
CA GLY A 258 42.36 20.79 17.14
C GLY A 258 41.60 20.77 18.46
N PHE A 259 42.19 21.43 19.47
CA PHE A 259 41.66 21.52 20.83
C PHE A 259 40.80 22.78 20.99
N TRP A 260 39.63 22.60 21.60
CA TRP A 260 38.64 23.65 21.80
C TRP A 260 38.30 23.84 23.26
N TYR A 261 38.13 25.09 23.67
CA TYR A 261 37.65 25.43 25.01
C TYR A 261 36.13 25.28 25.09
N VAL A 262 35.67 24.44 26.02
CA VAL A 262 34.26 24.13 26.23
C VAL A 262 33.82 24.65 27.59
N SER A 263 32.71 25.39 27.60
CA SER A 263 32.07 25.94 28.80
C SER A 263 30.59 25.61 28.78
N ALA A 264 30.06 25.12 29.90
CA ALA A 264 28.68 24.65 30.02
C ALA A 264 28.24 23.70 28.88
N GLY A 265 29.14 22.79 28.50
CA GLY A 265 28.93 21.80 27.44
C GLY A 265 29.03 22.31 26.01
N MET A 266 29.22 23.62 25.79
CA MET A 266 29.31 24.25 24.47
C MET A 266 30.69 24.84 24.21
N VAL A 267 31.17 24.77 22.97
CA VAL A 267 32.38 25.50 22.56
C VAL A 267 32.15 27.00 22.71
N ASP A 268 32.94 27.66 23.54
CA ASP A 268 32.85 29.11 23.76
C ASP A 268 33.80 29.85 22.81
N PHE A 269 33.29 30.19 21.63
CA PHE A 269 34.01 30.93 20.58
C PHE A 269 34.51 32.32 20.99
N LYS A 270 34.11 32.83 22.16
CA LYS A 270 34.56 34.14 22.67
C LYS A 270 35.75 34.00 23.62
N TYR A 271 36.07 32.79 24.07
CA TYR A 271 37.14 32.58 25.04
C TYR A 271 38.52 32.84 24.41
N THR A 272 39.29 33.72 25.04
CA THR A 272 40.71 33.94 24.74
C THR A 272 41.47 34.02 26.07
N GLY A 273 42.46 33.15 26.27
CA GLY A 273 43.19 33.07 27.54
C GLY A 273 43.82 31.71 27.81
N PHE A 274 44.55 31.63 28.93
CA PHE A 274 45.13 30.37 29.41
C PHE A 274 44.11 29.54 30.20
N ALA A 275 43.89 28.30 29.78
CA ALA A 275 43.11 27.30 30.52
C ALA A 275 43.62 25.89 30.23
N TYR A 276 43.55 24.99 31.21
CA TYR A 276 43.85 23.55 31.04
C TYR A 276 45.19 23.24 30.34
N GLY A 277 46.19 24.10 30.51
CA GLY A 277 47.51 23.94 29.90
C GLY A 277 47.67 24.45 28.46
N TYR A 278 46.63 25.10 27.90
CA TYR A 278 46.65 25.67 26.55
C TYR A 278 46.38 27.18 26.59
N TYR A 279 46.88 27.90 25.59
CA TYR A 279 46.47 29.29 25.32
C TYR A 279 45.48 29.30 24.16
N PHE A 280 44.24 29.66 24.44
CA PHE A 280 43.18 29.70 23.45
C PHE A 280 43.05 31.09 22.83
N VAL A 281 42.78 31.14 21.53
CA VAL A 281 42.35 32.34 20.79
C VAL A 281 41.05 32.02 20.07
N ASN A 282 39.98 32.74 20.41
CA ASN A 282 38.63 32.45 19.92
C ASN A 282 38.25 30.96 20.07
N SER A 283 38.51 30.41 21.26
CA SER A 283 38.29 29.02 21.67
C SER A 283 39.24 27.96 21.12
N ARG A 284 40.12 28.28 20.16
CA ARG A 284 41.04 27.32 19.58
C ARG A 284 42.43 27.46 20.18
N ALA A 285 43.02 26.35 20.63
CA ALA A 285 44.40 26.27 21.07
C ALA A 285 45.38 25.99 19.92
#